data_AF-A0A955CU31-F1
#
_entry.id   AF-A0A955CU31-F1
#
_cell.length_a   1.000
_cell.length_b   1.000
_cell.length_c   1.000
_cell.angle_alpha   90.00
_cell.angle_beta   90.00
_cell.angle_gamma   90.00
#
_symmetry.space_group_name_H-M   'P 1'
#
loop_
_entity.id
_entity.type
_entity.pdbx_description
1 polymer ?
#
loop_
_entity_poly.entity_id
_entity_poly.type
_entity_poly.pdbx_seq_one_letter_code
_entity_poly.pdbx_strand_id
1 'polypeptide(L)' 'MAKSKKKNDAREYVWLQCTETGLLNYRTEVNVKGGLPEKMKEGIKKYSPSLRKHTVHKIKRK' A
#
# COMPACT_ATOMS: atom_id res chain seq x y z
N MET A 1 31.76 -11.88 -4.20
CA MET A 1 30.74 -11.03 -3.56
C MET A 1 29.46 -11.83 -3.39
N ALA A 2 29.20 -12.32 -2.17
CA ALA A 2 28.08 -13.22 -1.91
C ALA A 2 26.74 -12.51 -2.13
N LYS A 3 25.94 -12.98 -3.09
CA LYS A 3 24.54 -12.56 -3.27
C LYS A 3 23.76 -13.03 -2.04
N SER A 4 23.46 -12.11 -1.13
CA SER A 4 22.61 -12.39 0.03
C SER A 4 21.28 -13.00 -0.43
N LYS A 5 20.98 -14.20 0.04
CA LYS A 5 19.66 -14.86 -0.11
C LYS A 5 18.60 -13.83 0.29
N LYS A 6 17.76 -13.40 -0.65
CA LYS A 6 16.51 -12.68 -0.34
C LYS A 6 15.75 -13.58 0.63
N LYS A 7 15.80 -13.27 1.93
CA LYS A 7 14.87 -13.84 2.91
C LYS A 7 13.50 -13.58 2.31
N ASN A 8 12.70 -14.63 2.18
CA ASN A 8 11.33 -14.57 1.66
C ASN A 8 10.59 -13.55 2.51
N ASP A 9 10.58 -12.30 2.05
CA ASP A 9 10.25 -11.16 2.89
C ASP A 9 8.76 -11.26 3.09
N ALA A 10 8.37 -11.52 4.33
CA ALA A 10 6.97 -11.62 4.68
C ALA A 10 6.25 -10.29 4.40
N ARG A 11 6.95 -9.22 4.02
CA ARG A 11 6.39 -7.90 3.78
C ARG A 11 6.58 -7.48 2.32
N GLU A 12 5.48 -7.15 1.67
CA GLU A 12 5.51 -6.52 0.35
C GLU A 12 5.29 -5.02 0.49
N TYR A 13 5.94 -4.24 -0.37
CA TYR A 13 5.63 -2.82 -0.47
C TYR A 13 4.49 -2.61 -1.45
N VAL A 14 3.42 -1.98 -0.97
CA VAL A 14 2.27 -1.64 -1.79
C VAL A 14 2.08 -0.13 -1.86
N TRP A 15 1.51 0.31 -2.98
CA TRP A 15 1.12 1.69 -3.17
C TRP A 15 -0.35 1.86 -2.81
N LEU A 16 -0.65 3.01 -2.20
CA LEU A 16 -2.00 3.44 -1.90
C LEU A 16 -2.40 4.50 -2.92
N GLN A 17 -3.36 4.12 -3.78
CA GLN A 17 -3.93 4.96 -4.80
C GLN A 17 -5.18 5.66 -4.25
N CYS A 18 -5.21 6.98 -4.30
CA CYS A 18 -6.40 7.76 -3.97
C CYS A 18 -7.52 7.49 -4.98
N THR A 19 -8.74 7.20 -4.51
CA THR A 19 -9.87 6.92 -5.40
C THR A 19 -10.40 8.15 -6.13
N GLU A 20 -10.18 9.35 -5.58
CA GLU A 20 -10.70 10.60 -6.16
C GLU A 20 -9.73 11.25 -7.15
N THR A 21 -8.42 11.19 -6.88
CA THR A 21 -7.39 11.80 -7.76
C THR A 21 -6.66 10.80 -8.64
N GLY A 22 -6.77 9.50 -8.35
CA GLY A 22 -6.01 8.47 -9.04
C GLY A 22 -4.50 8.49 -8.75
N LEU A 23 -4.03 9.41 -7.90
CA LEU A 23 -2.62 9.59 -7.55
C LEU A 23 -2.16 8.55 -6.53
N LEU A 24 -0.89 8.16 -6.66
CA LEU A 24 -0.19 7.26 -5.74
C LEU A 24 0.43 8.10 -4.62
N ASN A 25 -0.35 8.38 -3.59
CA ASN A 25 0.05 9.32 -2.53
C ASN A 25 0.98 8.68 -1.49
N TYR A 26 0.83 7.38 -1.22
CA TYR A 26 1.56 6.73 -0.13
C TYR A 26 2.08 5.36 -0.55
N ARG A 27 3.19 4.97 0.07
CA ARG A 27 3.75 3.62 0.01
C ARG A 27 3.78 3.06 1.43
N THR A 28 3.33 1.83 1.59
CA THR A 28 3.30 1.14 2.89
C THR A 28 3.83 -0.27 2.74
N GLU A 29 4.56 -0.73 3.74
CA GLU A 29 4.86 -2.15 3.88
C GLU A 29 3.61 -2.88 4.40
N VAL A 30 3.32 -4.05 3.84
CA VAL A 30 2.22 -4.91 4.27
C VAL A 30 2.73 -6.31 4.47
N ASN A 31 2.44 -6.89 5.62
CA ASN A 31 2.76 -8.28 5.89
C ASN A 31 1.82 -9.19 5.06
N VAL A 32 2.41 -9.96 4.15
CA VAL A 32 1.74 -10.94 3.30
C VAL A 32 1.76 -12.35 3.88
N LYS A 33 2.53 -12.60 4.96
CA LYS A 33 2.39 -13.84 5.74
C LYS A 33 1.03 -13.82 6.45
N GLY A 34 0.09 -14.59 5.91
CA GLY A 34 -1.28 -14.72 6.44
C GLY A 34 -2.37 -14.09 5.58
N GLY A 35 -2.02 -13.53 4.41
CA GLY A 35 -2.97 -12.87 3.51
C GLY A 35 -3.05 -11.37 3.75
N LEU A 36 -3.44 -10.62 2.70
CA LEU A 36 -3.71 -9.19 2.84
C LEU A 36 -4.88 -9.00 3.81
N PRO A 37 -4.75 -8.16 4.85
CA PRO A 37 -5.89 -7.82 5.68
C PRO A 37 -7.00 -7.22 4.79
N GLU A 38 -8.19 -7.83 4.77
CA GLU A 38 -9.33 -7.42 3.93
C GLU A 38 -9.66 -5.94 4.08
N LYS A 39 -9.55 -5.42 5.30
CA LYS A 39 -9.71 -3.99 5.62
C LYS A 39 -8.81 -3.07 4.79
N MET A 40 -7.65 -3.57 4.38
CA MET A 40 -6.70 -2.82 3.58
C MET A 40 -7.02 -2.87 2.08
N LYS A 41 -7.68 -3.95 1.63
CA LYS A 41 -8.28 -4.03 0.28
C LYS A 41 -9.51 -3.12 0.17
N GLU A 42 -10.34 -3.06 1.21
CA GLU A 42 -11.53 -2.19 1.26
C GLU A 42 -11.17 -0.70 1.14
N GLY A 43 -9.96 -0.33 1.57
CA GLY A 43 -9.39 0.99 1.37
C GLY A 43 -9.26 1.76 2.67
N ILE A 44 -8.17 2.50 2.79
CA ILE A 44 -7.81 3.22 4.02
C ILE A 44 -8.14 4.70 3.83
N LYS A 45 -8.81 5.32 4.81
CA LYS A 45 -8.98 6.78 4.83
C LYS A 45 -7.65 7.44 5.19
N LYS A 46 -7.03 8.11 4.21
CA LYS A 46 -5.77 8.87 4.34
C LYS A 46 -5.92 10.24 3.72
N TYR A 47 -5.06 11.16 4.15
CA TYR A 47 -5.09 12.54 3.69
C TYR A 47 -4.62 12.61 2.24
N SER A 48 -5.36 13.28 1.36
CA SER A 48 -4.91 13.52 -0.02
C SER A 48 -4.39 14.95 -0.13
N PRO A 49 -3.09 15.18 -0.38
CA PRO A 49 -2.52 16.53 -0.47
C PRO A 49 -3.17 17.39 -1.56
N SER A 50 -3.54 16.78 -2.69
CA SER A 50 -4.15 17.50 -3.82
C SER A 50 -5.56 18.02 -3.52
N LEU A 51 -6.34 17.28 -2.73
CA LEU A 51 -7.72 17.66 -2.39
C LEU A 51 -7.84 18.29 -1.00
N ARG A 52 -6.76 18.28 -0.21
CA ARG A 52 -6.70 18.76 1.18
C ARG A 52 -7.79 18.17 2.09
N LYS A 53 -8.25 16.95 1.80
CA LYS A 53 -9.23 16.19 2.60
C LYS A 53 -8.81 14.74 2.78
N HIS A 54 -9.40 14.07 3.77
CA HIS A 54 -9.25 12.64 3.96
C HIS A 54 -10.11 11.88 2.94
N THR A 55 -9.46 11.07 2.11
CA THR A 55 -10.09 10.30 1.03
C THR A 55 -9.77 8.82 1.19
N VAL A 56 -10.56 7.97 0.52
CA VAL A 56 -10.30 6.54 0.50
C VAL A 56 -9.14 6.25 -0.44
N HIS A 57 -8.13 5.55 0.06
CA HIS A 57 -7.00 5.09 -0.71
C HIS A 57 -7.03 3.56 -0.81
N LYS A 58 -7.08 3.04 -2.04
CA LYS A 58 -7.07 1.60 -2.33
C LYS A 58 -5.65 1.11 -2.53
N ILE A 59 -5.38 -0.13 -2.13
CA ILE A 59 -4.11 -0.77 -2.44
C ILE A 59 -4.04 -1.06 -3.93
N LYS A 60 -2.95 -0.61 -4.57
CA LYS A 60 -2.51 -1.07 -5.88
C LYS A 60 -1.24 -1.89 -5.70
N ARG A 61 -1.35 -3.19 -5.98
CA ARG A 61 -0.20 -4.07 -6.16
C ARG A 61 0.30 -3.94 -7.60
N LYS A 62 1.62 -4.04 -7.79
CA LYS A 62 2.23 -4.15 -9.11
C LYS A 62 2.22 -5.62 -9.54
#